data_AF-V5EJD8-F1
#
_entry.id   AF-V5EJD8-F1
#
_cell.length_a   1.000
_cell.length_b   1.000
_cell.length_c   1.000
_cell.angle_alpha   90.00
_cell.angle_beta   90.00
_cell.angle_gamma   90.00
#
_symmetry.space_group_name_H-M   'P 1'
#
loop_
_entity.id
_entity.type
_entity.pdbx_description
1 polymer ?
#
loop_
_entity_poly.entity_id
_entity_poly.type
_entity_poly.pdbx_seq_one_letter_code
_entity_poly.pdbx_strand_id
1 'polypeptide(L)'
;MVSIIRSVLLVAFAAFALAVPQPRLDSEALEHYENMHGFLSNRYPAADQGTVALSTRREYYSHLLSSHTNGETEAKVFSQTSPNGPVHVSYGARSRTAYVTTKIPHDSNLGRTWGLGVPSIADNGERRYRDLYAFWKVDKRGSPKLLRLDTWLAGGLTPQVMSWDAVRHLLRG
;
A
#
# COMPACT_ATOMS: atom_id res chain seq x y z
N MET A 1 45.20 -5.19 -19.58
CA MET A 1 44.48 -4.03 -19.00
C MET A 1 43.04 -3.84 -19.51
N VAL A 2 42.68 -4.27 -20.73
CA VAL A 2 41.32 -4.11 -21.29
C VAL A 2 40.23 -4.95 -20.58
N SER A 3 40.63 -6.04 -19.90
CA SER A 3 39.68 -6.96 -19.26
C SER A 3 39.06 -6.45 -17.96
N ILE A 4 39.72 -5.54 -17.23
CA ILE A 4 39.23 -5.05 -15.92
C ILE A 4 38.11 -4.01 -16.12
N ILE A 5 38.20 -3.21 -17.19
CA ILE A 5 37.21 -2.16 -17.51
C ILE A 5 35.84 -2.77 -17.88
N ARG A 6 35.82 -3.93 -18.55
CA ARG A 6 34.57 -4.64 -18.89
C ARG A 6 33.83 -5.18 -17.65
N SER A 7 34.56 -5.67 -16.65
CA SER A 7 33.95 -6.22 -15.43
C SER A 7 33.33 -5.13 -14.55
N VAL A 8 33.95 -3.94 -14.47
CA VAL A 8 33.40 -2.80 -13.72
C VAL A 8 32.11 -2.27 -14.35
N LEU A 9 32.01 -2.26 -15.69
CA LEU A 9 30.79 -1.84 -16.40
C LEU A 9 29.62 -2.82 -16.21
N LEU A 10 29.87 -4.12 -16.11
CA LEU A 10 28.84 -5.13 -15.85
C LEU A 10 28.30 -5.07 -14.41
N VAL A 11 29.16 -4.78 -13.42
CA VAL A 11 28.73 -4.58 -12.03
C VAL A 11 27.98 -3.26 -11.85
N ALA A 12 28.39 -2.20 -12.56
CA ALA A 12 27.66 -0.93 -12.55
C ALA A 12 26.28 -1.01 -13.21
N PHE A 13 26.08 -1.86 -14.22
CA PHE A 13 24.77 -2.10 -14.84
C PHE A 13 23.86 -2.99 -13.97
N ALA A 14 24.41 -3.95 -13.23
CA ALA A 14 23.64 -4.76 -12.29
C ALA A 14 23.23 -3.98 -11.02
N ALA A 15 23.98 -2.93 -10.67
CA ALA A 15 23.70 -2.05 -9.53
C ALA A 15 22.68 -0.94 -9.81
N PHE A 16 22.19 -0.80 -11.04
CA PHE A 16 20.88 -0.19 -11.29
C PHE A 16 19.79 -1.15 -10.82
N ALA A 17 19.79 -1.44 -9.52
CA ALA A 17 18.66 -1.98 -8.81
C ALA A 17 17.44 -1.15 -9.24
N LEU A 18 16.45 -1.83 -9.79
CA LEU A 18 15.23 -1.31 -10.38
C LEU A 18 14.44 -0.54 -9.30
N ALA A 19 14.85 0.69 -9.02
CA ALA A 19 14.11 1.58 -8.14
C ALA A 19 12.82 1.93 -8.88
N VAL A 20 11.72 1.27 -8.52
CA VAL A 20 10.40 1.55 -9.08
C VAL A 20 10.03 2.97 -8.65
N PRO A 21 9.92 3.94 -9.58
CA PRO A 21 9.65 5.32 -9.21
C PRO A 21 8.24 5.41 -8.64
N GLN A 22 8.17 5.77 -7.37
CA GLN A 22 6.91 5.97 -6.68
C GLN A 22 6.14 7.15 -7.30
N PRO A 23 4.86 6.98 -7.69
CA PRO A 23 4.08 8.05 -8.30
C PRO A 23 4.02 9.30 -7.42
N ARG A 24 3.96 10.50 -8.01
CA ARG A 24 3.69 11.72 -7.23
C ARG A 24 2.20 11.81 -6.90
N LEU A 25 1.88 12.26 -5.69
CA LEU A 25 0.50 12.57 -5.30
C LEU A 25 0.15 13.97 -5.79
N ASP A 26 -0.97 14.10 -6.48
CA ASP A 26 -1.60 15.41 -6.70
C ASP A 26 -2.30 15.86 -5.40
N SER A 27 -2.87 17.08 -5.39
CA SER A 27 -3.45 17.66 -4.17
C SER A 27 -4.60 16.85 -3.60
N GLU A 28 -5.47 16.29 -4.44
CA GLU A 28 -6.62 15.49 -3.98
C GLU A 28 -6.17 14.10 -3.52
N ALA A 29 -5.20 13.49 -4.21
CA ALA A 29 -4.58 12.25 -3.77
C ALA A 29 -3.89 12.41 -2.41
N LEU A 30 -3.20 13.55 -2.20
CA LEU A 30 -2.57 13.88 -0.93
C LEU A 30 -3.61 14.07 0.18
N GLU A 31 -4.71 14.77 -0.11
CA GLU A 31 -5.81 14.93 0.85
C GLU A 31 -6.42 13.59 1.26
N HIS A 32 -6.75 12.70 0.31
CA HIS A 32 -7.23 11.35 0.62
C HIS A 32 -6.22 10.57 1.47
N TYR A 33 -4.94 10.70 1.12
CA TYR A 33 -3.86 10.01 1.79
C TYR A 33 -3.72 10.47 3.25
N GLU A 34 -3.75 11.77 3.54
CA GLU A 34 -3.70 12.26 4.93
C GLU A 34 -4.99 11.95 5.71
N ASN A 35 -6.16 12.08 5.07
CA ASN A 35 -7.44 11.70 5.69
C ASN A 35 -7.47 10.22 6.05
N MET A 36 -6.91 9.37 5.19
CA MET A 36 -6.79 7.95 5.48
C MET A 36 -5.89 7.68 6.68
N HIS A 37 -4.79 8.43 6.90
CA HIS A 37 -3.99 8.26 8.11
C HIS A 37 -4.81 8.55 9.37
N GLY A 38 -5.56 9.65 9.37
CA GLY A 38 -6.49 9.96 10.46
C GLY A 38 -7.52 8.86 10.67
N PHE A 39 -8.09 8.34 9.58
CA PHE A 39 -9.00 7.21 9.61
C PHE A 39 -8.35 5.97 10.24
N LEU A 40 -7.16 5.55 9.79
CA LEU A 40 -6.48 4.35 10.27
C LEU A 40 -6.11 4.46 11.75
N SER A 41 -5.56 5.58 12.18
CA SER A 41 -5.22 5.82 13.60
C SER A 41 -6.43 5.63 14.51
N ASN A 42 -7.61 6.07 14.08
CA ASN A 42 -8.86 5.92 14.82
C ASN A 42 -9.45 4.49 14.81
N ARG A 43 -8.88 3.56 14.04
CA ARG A 43 -9.31 2.15 13.99
C ARG A 43 -8.54 1.23 14.94
N TYR A 44 -7.56 1.75 15.65
CA TYR A 44 -6.85 1.00 16.71
C TYR A 44 -7.46 1.31 18.08
N PRO A 45 -7.43 0.34 19.02
CA PRO A 45 -7.81 0.57 20.41
C PRO A 45 -7.09 1.79 21.00
N ALA A 46 -7.75 2.54 21.89
CA ALA A 46 -7.20 3.75 22.49
C ALA A 46 -5.85 3.53 23.18
N ALA A 47 -5.64 2.34 23.78
CA ALA A 47 -4.37 1.93 24.39
C ALA A 47 -3.20 1.91 23.40
N ASP A 48 -3.48 1.64 22.12
CA ASP A 48 -2.48 1.50 21.07
C ASP A 48 -2.29 2.79 20.26
N GLN A 49 -3.21 3.76 20.33
CA GLN A 49 -3.19 4.97 19.49
C GLN A 49 -1.91 5.80 19.65
N GLY A 50 -1.36 5.94 20.87
CA GLY A 50 -0.10 6.65 21.11
C GLY A 50 1.14 5.93 20.54
N THR A 51 1.13 4.60 20.58
CA THR A 51 2.19 3.74 20.01
C THR A 51 2.08 3.67 18.48
N VAL A 52 0.85 3.65 17.97
CA VAL A 52 0.51 3.63 16.54
C VAL A 52 0.80 5.00 15.88
N ALA A 53 0.69 6.11 16.61
CA ALA A 53 1.05 7.42 16.06
C ALA A 53 2.57 7.59 15.83
N LEU A 54 3.41 6.95 16.65
CA LEU A 54 4.87 7.18 16.68
C LEU A 54 5.71 6.14 15.91
N SER A 55 5.19 4.94 15.61
CA SER A 55 6.04 3.80 15.18
C SER A 55 5.63 3.11 13.86
N THR A 56 4.66 3.65 13.13
CA THR A 56 3.79 2.74 12.34
C THR A 56 3.87 2.96 10.85
N ARG A 57 4.04 4.19 10.38
CA ARG A 57 4.09 4.46 8.95
C ARG A 57 5.46 4.13 8.39
N ARG A 58 5.51 3.09 7.57
CA ARG A 58 6.67 2.79 6.75
C ARG A 58 6.22 2.67 5.30
N GLU A 59 6.73 3.57 4.47
CA GLU A 59 6.58 3.46 3.02
C GLU A 59 7.26 2.16 2.57
N TYR A 60 6.49 1.34 1.87
CA TYR A 60 6.86 0.01 1.42
C TYR A 60 6.86 -0.12 -0.10
N TYR A 61 6.44 0.93 -0.82
CA TYR A 61 6.24 0.88 -2.28
C TYR A 61 7.48 0.44 -3.04
N SER A 62 8.59 1.19 -2.93
CA SER A 62 9.80 0.89 -3.69
C SER A 62 10.46 -0.42 -3.28
N HIS A 63 10.40 -0.76 -1.98
CA HIS A 63 10.97 -2.01 -1.47
C HIS A 63 10.21 -3.24 -1.98
N LEU A 64 8.89 -3.20 -1.90
CA LEU A 64 8.08 -4.34 -2.29
C LEU A 64 8.02 -4.50 -3.82
N LEU A 65 7.83 -3.42 -4.57
CA LEU A 65 7.67 -3.53 -6.02
C LEU A 65 8.99 -3.79 -6.75
N SER A 66 10.13 -3.55 -6.10
CA SER A 66 11.42 -3.98 -6.63
C SER A 66 11.67 -5.49 -6.44
N SER A 67 11.09 -6.12 -5.40
CA SER A 67 11.20 -7.57 -5.17
C SER A 67 10.06 -8.39 -5.78
N HIS A 68 8.93 -7.75 -6.12
CA HIS A 68 7.76 -8.39 -6.73
C HIS A 68 7.40 -7.70 -8.05
N THR A 69 7.92 -8.22 -9.17
CA THR A 69 7.74 -7.64 -10.51
C THR A 69 6.26 -7.47 -10.90
N ASN A 70 5.36 -8.31 -10.37
CA ASN A 70 3.92 -8.25 -10.60
C ASN A 70 3.12 -7.64 -9.43
N GLY A 71 3.79 -7.03 -8.45
CA GLY A 71 3.20 -6.68 -7.15
C GLY A 71 1.98 -5.77 -7.24
N GLU A 72 1.99 -4.77 -8.14
CA GLU A 72 0.81 -3.91 -8.36
C GLU A 72 -0.39 -4.71 -8.91
N THR A 73 -0.15 -5.64 -9.83
CA THR A 73 -1.20 -6.50 -10.38
C THR A 73 -1.74 -7.46 -9.33
N GLU A 74 -0.87 -8.07 -8.53
CA GLU A 74 -1.24 -8.97 -7.44
C GLU A 74 -2.11 -8.26 -6.39
N ALA A 75 -1.69 -7.07 -5.92
CA ALA A 75 -2.49 -6.27 -4.98
C ALA A 75 -3.84 -5.86 -5.59
N LYS A 76 -3.86 -5.50 -6.87
CA LYS A 76 -5.10 -5.15 -7.56
C LYS A 76 -6.06 -6.33 -7.61
N VAL A 77 -5.61 -7.50 -8.03
CA VAL A 77 -6.43 -8.73 -8.08
C VAL A 77 -6.92 -9.09 -6.68
N PHE A 78 -6.02 -9.07 -5.70
CA PHE A 78 -6.39 -9.34 -4.30
C PHE A 78 -7.50 -8.40 -3.83
N SER A 79 -7.37 -7.10 -4.09
CA SER A 79 -8.36 -6.09 -3.68
C SER A 79 -9.73 -6.24 -4.36
N GLN A 80 -9.83 -7.01 -5.45
CA GLN A 80 -11.09 -7.25 -6.15
C GLN A 80 -11.90 -8.41 -5.56
N THR A 81 -11.31 -9.17 -4.66
CA THR A 81 -11.97 -10.29 -3.98
C THR A 81 -12.60 -9.84 -2.67
N SER A 82 -13.80 -10.33 -2.36
CA SER A 82 -14.40 -10.12 -1.04
C SER A 82 -13.68 -11.00 0.01
N PRO A 83 -13.36 -10.49 1.22
CA PRO A 83 -13.70 -9.19 1.78
C PRO A 83 -12.55 -8.14 1.70
N ASN A 84 -11.67 -8.23 0.70
CA ASN A 84 -10.43 -7.46 0.59
C ASN A 84 -10.59 -6.13 -0.16
N GLY A 85 -11.82 -5.68 -0.36
CA GLY A 85 -12.14 -4.49 -1.12
C GLY A 85 -11.79 -3.16 -0.42
N PRO A 86 -12.26 -2.04 -1.00
CA PRO A 86 -12.12 -0.72 -0.41
C PRO A 86 -12.49 -0.66 1.08
N VAL A 87 -11.58 -0.15 1.92
CA VAL A 87 -11.81 0.14 3.35
C VAL A 87 -11.98 1.64 3.62
N HIS A 88 -11.52 2.48 2.69
CA HIS A 88 -11.69 3.93 2.71
C HIS A 88 -11.75 4.44 1.27
N VAL A 89 -12.69 5.34 0.98
CA VAL A 89 -12.93 5.89 -0.36
C VAL A 89 -13.25 7.37 -0.26
N SER A 90 -12.63 8.18 -1.11
CA SER A 90 -13.03 9.56 -1.36
C SER A 90 -13.15 9.81 -2.86
N TYR A 91 -13.93 10.82 -3.23
CA TYR A 91 -14.12 11.23 -4.61
C TYR A 91 -13.55 12.64 -4.76
N GLY A 92 -12.75 12.86 -5.80
CA GLY A 92 -12.19 14.17 -6.10
C GLY A 92 -13.30 15.18 -6.31
N ALA A 93 -13.21 16.34 -5.64
CA ALA A 93 -14.18 17.41 -5.83
C ALA A 93 -14.03 18.08 -7.20
N ARG A 94 -12.80 18.10 -7.73
CA ARG A 94 -12.43 18.75 -9.00
C ARG A 94 -12.09 17.74 -10.08
N SER A 95 -11.52 16.60 -9.71
CA SER A 95 -11.23 15.53 -10.67
C SER A 95 -12.33 14.47 -10.68
N ARG A 96 -12.62 13.90 -11.85
CA ARG A 96 -13.57 12.77 -12.00
C ARG A 96 -12.91 11.45 -11.61
N THR A 97 -12.39 11.41 -10.39
CA THR A 97 -11.48 10.38 -9.86
C THR A 97 -11.97 9.92 -8.50
N ALA A 98 -11.80 8.63 -8.19
CA ALA A 98 -11.88 8.13 -6.83
C ALA A 98 -10.48 7.80 -6.31
N TYR A 99 -10.26 8.09 -5.05
CA TYR A 99 -9.10 7.65 -4.30
C TYR A 99 -9.56 6.57 -3.33
N VAL A 100 -8.86 5.45 -3.33
CA VAL A 100 -9.28 4.23 -2.63
C VAL A 100 -8.14 3.68 -1.82
N THR A 101 -8.43 3.22 -0.62
CA THR A 101 -7.49 2.45 0.20
C THR A 101 -8.04 1.04 0.40
N THR A 102 -7.18 0.04 0.23
CA THR A 102 -7.49 -1.38 0.47
C THR A 102 -6.46 -1.95 1.45
N LYS A 103 -6.86 -2.95 2.24
CA LYS A 103 -5.98 -3.62 3.21
C LYS A 103 -5.53 -4.98 2.66
N ILE A 104 -4.25 -5.30 2.84
CA ILE A 104 -3.66 -6.62 2.64
C ILE A 104 -3.23 -7.12 4.03
N PRO A 105 -4.03 -7.99 4.66
CA PRO A 105 -3.70 -8.54 5.97
C PRO A 105 -2.39 -9.34 5.94
N HIS A 106 -1.60 -9.26 6.99
CA HIS A 106 -0.33 -9.97 7.10
C HIS A 106 -0.45 -11.50 6.99
N ASP A 107 -1.58 -12.04 7.46
CA ASP A 107 -1.91 -13.46 7.50
C ASP A 107 -2.60 -13.96 6.21
N SER A 108 -2.97 -13.06 5.31
CA SER A 108 -3.50 -13.41 4.00
C SER A 108 -2.47 -14.14 3.13
N ASN A 109 -2.92 -14.88 2.12
CA ASN A 109 -2.01 -15.55 1.18
C ASN A 109 -1.07 -14.56 0.49
N LEU A 110 -1.57 -13.40 0.08
CA LEU A 110 -0.74 -12.36 -0.52
C LEU A 110 0.23 -11.77 0.50
N GLY A 111 -0.25 -11.43 1.70
CA GLY A 111 0.59 -10.87 2.76
C GLY A 111 1.76 -11.79 3.14
N ARG A 112 1.52 -13.10 3.27
CA ARG A 112 2.57 -14.09 3.51
C ARG A 112 3.55 -14.21 2.36
N THR A 113 3.06 -14.19 1.12
CA THR A 113 3.90 -14.20 -0.10
C THR A 113 4.83 -12.97 -0.14
N TRP A 114 4.35 -11.85 0.39
CA TRP A 114 5.08 -10.58 0.48
C TRP A 114 5.87 -10.42 1.79
N GLY A 115 5.98 -11.49 2.60
CA GLY A 115 6.77 -11.50 3.83
C GLY A 115 6.16 -10.77 5.03
N LEU A 116 4.90 -10.31 4.95
CA LEU A 116 4.22 -9.60 6.05
C LEU A 116 3.94 -10.53 7.25
N GLY A 117 3.93 -11.84 7.04
CA GLY A 117 3.76 -12.84 8.09
C GLY A 117 4.94 -12.95 9.07
N VAL A 118 6.02 -12.21 8.87
CA VAL A 118 7.17 -12.18 9.79
C VAL A 118 7.01 -11.01 10.77
N PRO A 119 6.86 -11.28 12.09
CA PRO A 119 6.70 -10.22 13.06
C PRO A 119 8.02 -9.52 13.37
N SER A 120 7.96 -8.23 13.68
CA SER A 120 9.01 -7.57 14.46
C SER A 120 8.87 -7.93 15.94
N ILE A 121 9.98 -8.11 16.65
CA ILE A 121 9.98 -8.36 18.10
C ILE A 121 10.23 -7.03 18.81
N ALA A 122 9.31 -6.63 19.68
CA ALA A 122 9.48 -5.46 20.53
C ALA A 122 10.40 -5.77 21.73
N ASP A 123 10.89 -4.74 22.43
CA ASP A 123 11.84 -4.89 23.55
C ASP A 123 11.28 -5.73 24.71
N ASN A 124 9.95 -5.79 24.84
CA ASN A 124 9.23 -6.62 25.81
C ASN A 124 9.00 -8.07 25.33
N GLY A 125 9.57 -8.48 24.18
CA GLY A 125 9.41 -9.80 23.58
C GLY A 125 8.10 -9.98 22.79
N GLU A 126 7.23 -8.97 22.72
CA GLU A 126 5.97 -9.03 21.99
C GLU A 126 6.20 -9.14 20.48
N ARG A 127 5.45 -10.04 19.83
CA ARG A 127 5.46 -10.19 18.36
C ARG A 127 4.48 -9.19 17.75
N ARG A 128 4.99 -8.27 16.93
CA ARG A 128 4.19 -7.27 16.23
C ARG A 128 4.16 -7.54 14.73
N TYR A 129 2.99 -7.85 14.23
CA TYR A 129 2.73 -8.01 12.80
C TYR A 129 2.30 -6.69 12.17
N ARG A 130 2.36 -6.63 10.83
CA ARG A 130 1.99 -5.43 10.08
C ARG A 130 1.13 -5.77 8.88
N ASP A 131 -0.01 -5.12 8.78
CA ASP A 131 -0.83 -5.15 7.58
C ASP A 131 -0.31 -4.10 6.59
N LEU A 132 -0.57 -4.31 5.30
CA LEU A 132 -0.17 -3.39 4.24
C LEU A 132 -1.40 -2.70 3.65
N TYR A 133 -1.34 -1.38 3.49
CA TYR A 133 -2.42 -0.58 2.93
C TYR A 133 -2.00 -0.06 1.56
N ALA A 134 -2.81 -0.39 0.55
CA ALA A 134 -2.59 0.00 -0.83
C ALA A 134 -3.50 1.17 -1.21
N PHE A 135 -2.89 2.20 -1.78
CA PHE A 135 -3.55 3.45 -2.14
C PHE A 135 -3.69 3.56 -3.64
N TRP A 136 -4.91 3.72 -4.11
CA TRP A 136 -5.23 3.67 -5.52
C TRP A 136 -5.83 5.00 -5.97
N LYS A 137 -5.51 5.37 -7.21
CA LYS A 137 -6.24 6.36 -8.00
C LYS A 137 -7.04 5.66 -9.07
N VAL A 138 -8.32 6.01 -9.22
CA VAL A 138 -9.20 5.44 -10.25
C VAL A 138 -9.91 6.55 -11.00
N ASP A 139 -9.63 6.67 -12.29
CA ASP A 139 -10.36 7.55 -13.19
C ASP A 139 -11.60 6.84 -13.75
N LYS A 140 -12.63 7.58 -14.19
CA LYS A 140 -13.91 7.06 -14.73
C LYS A 140 -13.80 5.91 -15.75
N ARG A 141 -12.70 5.83 -16.50
CA ARG A 141 -12.44 4.81 -17.53
C ARG A 141 -11.14 4.03 -17.29
N GLY A 142 -10.40 4.37 -16.25
CA GLY A 142 -9.07 3.83 -16.00
C GLY A 142 -9.09 2.56 -15.16
N SER A 143 -8.07 1.74 -15.32
CA SER A 143 -7.73 0.76 -14.30
C SER A 143 -7.23 1.47 -13.04
N PRO A 144 -7.51 0.95 -11.83
CA PRO A 144 -6.88 1.44 -10.62
C PRO A 144 -5.36 1.48 -10.77
N LYS A 145 -4.76 2.62 -10.43
CA LYS A 145 -3.31 2.84 -10.42
C LYS A 145 -2.85 2.91 -8.98
N LEU A 146 -1.87 2.09 -8.62
CA LEU A 146 -1.28 2.11 -7.29
C LEU A 146 -0.40 3.35 -7.11
N LEU A 147 -0.64 4.11 -6.06
CA LEU A 147 0.10 5.31 -5.71
C LEU A 147 1.06 5.07 -4.56
N ARG A 148 0.63 4.39 -3.50
CA ARG A 148 1.40 4.19 -2.27
C ARG A 148 1.17 2.79 -1.73
N LEU A 149 2.13 2.31 -0.96
CA LEU A 149 2.01 1.11 -0.14
C LEU A 149 2.60 1.42 1.23
N ASP A 150 1.77 1.44 2.26
CA ASP A 150 2.24 1.71 3.63
C ASP A 150 1.92 0.55 4.55
N THR A 151 2.90 0.12 5.32
CA THR A 151 2.63 -0.83 6.40
C THR A 151 2.08 -0.10 7.62
N TRP A 152 1.16 -0.75 8.34
CA TRP A 152 0.66 -0.34 9.66
C TRP A 152 0.68 -1.56 10.58
N LEU A 153 0.69 -1.38 11.90
CA LEU A 153 0.59 -2.48 12.86
C LEU A 153 -0.68 -3.30 12.57
N ALA A 154 -0.65 -4.61 12.73
CA ALA A 154 -1.85 -5.41 12.56
C ALA A 154 -2.87 -5.12 13.69
N GLY A 155 -4.16 -5.36 13.43
CA GLY A 155 -5.23 -5.26 14.43
C GLY A 155 -6.21 -4.10 14.24
N GLY A 156 -5.96 -3.18 13.30
CA GLY A 156 -6.89 -2.10 12.99
C GLY A 156 -8.22 -2.60 12.42
N LEU A 157 -9.34 -2.20 13.02
CA LEU A 157 -10.70 -2.55 12.59
C LEU A 157 -11.08 -1.80 11.30
N THR A 158 -10.72 -2.40 10.17
CA THR A 158 -10.85 -1.82 8.83
C THR A 158 -11.63 -2.75 7.89
N PRO A 159 -12.94 -2.96 8.13
CA PRO A 159 -13.75 -3.79 7.25
C PRO A 159 -13.91 -3.13 5.87
N GLN A 160 -14.15 -3.95 4.86
CA GLN A 160 -14.53 -3.44 3.54
C GLN A 160 -15.82 -2.63 3.65
N VAL A 161 -15.80 -1.39 3.13
CA VAL A 161 -16.94 -0.47 3.15
C VAL A 161 -17.77 -0.52 1.86
N MET A 162 -17.17 -0.94 0.74
CA MET A 162 -17.88 -1.15 -0.53
C MET A 162 -17.09 -2.04 -1.49
N SER A 163 -17.72 -2.50 -2.57
CA SER A 163 -17.04 -3.20 -3.66
C SER A 163 -16.41 -2.22 -4.66
N TRP A 164 -15.45 -2.70 -5.45
CA TRP A 164 -14.92 -1.93 -6.58
C TRP A 164 -15.99 -1.56 -7.62
N ASP A 165 -17.00 -2.40 -7.81
CA ASP A 165 -18.10 -2.10 -8.73
C ASP A 165 -18.94 -0.94 -8.23
N ALA A 166 -19.18 -0.84 -6.92
CA ALA A 166 -19.85 0.31 -6.32
C ALA A 166 -19.02 1.60 -6.52
N VAL A 167 -17.70 1.56 -6.30
CA VAL A 167 -16.81 2.70 -6.57
C VAL A 167 -16.93 3.17 -8.03
N ARG A 168 -16.88 2.23 -8.99
CA ARG A 168 -16.97 2.56 -10.42
C ARG A 168 -18.35 3.08 -10.80
N HIS A 169 -19.41 2.57 -10.19
CA HIS A 169 -20.77 3.04 -10.44
C HIS A 169 -20.91 4.50 -10.00
N LEU A 170 -20.45 4.83 -8.79
CA LEU A 170 -20.49 6.19 -8.25
C LEU A 170 -19.59 7.17 -9.02
N LEU A 171 -18.48 6.71 -9.59
CA LEU A 171 -17.66 7.52 -10.50
C LEU A 171 -18.32 7.85 -11.85
N ARG A 172 -19.34 7.09 -12.24
CA ARG A 172 -20.01 7.24 -13.54
C ARG A 172 -21.21 8.16 -13.50
N GLY A 173 -21.91 8.21 -12.38
CA GLY A 173 -22.97 9.20 -12.10
C GLY A 173 -22.43 10.62 -12.18
#